data_AF-A0A414FWJ2-F1
#
_entry.id   AF-A0A414FWJ2-F1
#
_cell.length_a   1.000
_cell.length_b   1.000
_cell.length_c   1.000
_cell.angle_alpha   90.00
_cell.angle_beta   90.00
_cell.angle_gamma   90.00
#
_symmetry.space_group_name_H-M   'P 1'
#
loop_
_entity.id
_entity.type
_entity.pdbx_description
1 polymer ?
#
loop_
_entity_poly.entity_id
_entity_poly.type
_entity_poly.pdbx_seq_one_letter_code
_entity_poly.pdbx_strand_id
1 'polypeptide(L)'
;MKKNFNYILTALLFCLLTVSCQDNENWRIIPYEPEPEAPLEGPAELRIAGDQQGWNPEAEVIGKLYPVKNDEGEMAGDYAGYVYLNSQFKICPNASWDGAYGVGDDTPAGSMTVGDGLNNLTVSEPGYYYVKCNINDLTWSADVVNFGVIGSATPGQWDEDTDLVYDETDLKLKVTITLTDGEIKFRANDEWNVPNGDFGAGEEEGKLAAGAGNIAVSAGTYQIVVDLSTPDYSYEMIAQ
;
A
#
# COMPACT_ATOMS: atom_id res chain seq x y z
N MET A 1 -31.98 -78.28 -44.96
CA MET A 1 -30.56 -77.90 -44.82
C MET A 1 -30.38 -77.38 -43.41
N LYS A 2 -29.78 -78.19 -42.52
CA LYS A 2 -28.46 -77.95 -41.86
C LYS A 2 -28.37 -76.57 -41.19
N LYS A 3 -28.10 -76.38 -39.89
CA LYS A 3 -27.88 -77.22 -38.69
C LYS A 3 -27.74 -76.22 -37.51
N ASN A 4 -28.45 -76.48 -36.39
CA ASN A 4 -27.98 -76.49 -34.98
C ASN A 4 -27.39 -75.20 -34.34
N PHE A 5 -27.57 -74.82 -33.07
CA PHE A 5 -28.04 -75.51 -31.86
C PHE A 5 -28.16 -74.50 -30.68
N ASN A 6 -29.12 -74.77 -29.79
CA ASN A 6 -29.14 -74.60 -28.33
C ASN A 6 -29.04 -73.23 -27.63
N TYR A 7 -30.17 -72.85 -27.02
CA TYR A 7 -30.26 -72.21 -25.70
C TYR A 7 -30.66 -73.29 -24.67
N ILE A 8 -30.03 -73.34 -23.49
CA ILE A 8 -30.59 -73.81 -22.20
C ILE A 8 -29.61 -73.42 -21.06
N LEU A 9 -30.12 -72.63 -20.11
CA LEU A 9 -30.00 -72.67 -18.64
C LEU A 9 -28.72 -73.30 -18.00
N THR A 10 -28.08 -72.64 -17.01
CA THR A 10 -28.14 -72.93 -15.54
C THR A 10 -27.03 -72.20 -14.72
N ALA A 11 -27.38 -71.77 -13.50
CA ALA A 11 -26.59 -71.71 -12.24
C ALA A 11 -25.50 -70.63 -11.98
N LEU A 12 -25.89 -69.63 -11.17
CA LEU A 12 -25.32 -69.22 -9.86
C LEU A 12 -23.81 -69.45 -9.61
N LEU A 13 -23.02 -68.37 -9.53
CA LEU A 13 -21.90 -68.30 -8.58
C LEU A 13 -21.65 -66.86 -8.11
N PHE A 14 -21.75 -66.71 -6.80
CA PHE A 14 -21.47 -65.54 -5.98
C PHE A 14 -19.99 -65.15 -6.13
N CYS A 15 -19.70 -63.90 -6.50
CA CYS A 15 -18.39 -63.29 -6.31
C CYS A 15 -18.59 -61.91 -5.70
N LEU A 16 -18.50 -61.85 -4.36
CA LEU A 16 -18.13 -60.62 -3.68
C LEU A 16 -16.72 -60.25 -4.17
N LEU A 17 -16.63 -59.26 -5.04
CA LEU A 17 -15.39 -58.51 -5.18
C LEU A 17 -15.39 -57.46 -4.08
N THR A 18 -14.73 -57.79 -2.97
CA THR A 18 -14.24 -56.79 -2.03
C THR A 18 -13.25 -55.92 -2.78
N VAL A 19 -13.64 -54.71 -3.16
CA VAL A 19 -12.68 -53.64 -3.43
C VAL A 19 -12.05 -53.33 -2.08
N SER A 20 -10.90 -53.93 -1.77
CA SER A 20 -10.09 -53.41 -0.68
C SER A 20 -9.49 -52.10 -1.18
N CYS A 21 -9.95 -50.97 -0.62
CA CYS A 21 -9.16 -49.75 -0.66
C CYS A 21 -7.86 -50.07 0.09
N GLN A 22 -6.81 -50.42 -0.65
CA GLN A 22 -5.47 -50.37 -0.08
C GLN A 22 -5.09 -48.89 -0.14
N ASP A 23 -5.29 -48.20 0.99
CA ASP A 23 -4.74 -46.88 1.18
C ASP A 23 -3.23 -46.96 0.94
N ASN A 24 -2.75 -46.22 -0.05
CA ASN A 24 -1.32 -46.12 -0.29
C ASN A 24 -0.71 -45.24 0.81
N GLU A 25 -0.18 -45.89 1.85
CA GLU A 25 0.56 -45.29 2.99
C GLU A 25 1.84 -44.51 2.59
N ASN A 26 1.96 -44.07 1.34
CA ASN A 26 3.14 -43.39 0.80
C ASN A 26 2.96 -41.87 0.73
N TRP A 27 2.22 -41.30 1.68
CA TRP A 27 2.12 -39.84 1.84
C TRP A 27 3.39 -39.34 2.54
N ARG A 28 4.26 -38.64 1.81
CA ARG A 28 5.33 -37.84 2.41
C ARG A 28 4.79 -36.44 2.60
N ILE A 29 4.89 -35.92 3.83
CA ILE A 29 4.79 -34.49 4.08
C ILE A 29 5.99 -33.86 3.38
N ILE A 30 5.74 -33.15 2.27
CA ILE A 30 6.69 -32.19 1.74
C ILE A 30 6.62 -30.95 2.65
N PRO A 31 7.75 -30.49 3.20
CA PRO A 31 7.77 -29.17 3.85
C PRO A 31 7.23 -28.17 2.83
N TYR A 32 6.33 -27.29 3.28
CA TYR A 32 5.95 -26.14 2.47
C TYR A 32 7.22 -25.31 2.25
N GLU A 33 7.72 -25.36 1.02
CA GLU A 33 8.72 -24.43 0.53
C GLU A 33 7.92 -23.27 -0.07
N PRO A 34 7.94 -22.08 0.55
CA PRO A 34 7.25 -20.93 -0.04
C PRO A 34 7.80 -20.71 -1.45
N GLU A 35 6.91 -20.47 -2.41
CA GLU A 35 7.36 -20.07 -3.74
C GLU A 35 8.24 -18.82 -3.62
N PRO A 36 9.36 -18.75 -4.34
CA PRO A 36 10.22 -17.58 -4.28
C PRO A 36 9.40 -16.36 -4.70
N GLU A 37 9.44 -15.30 -3.90
CA GLU A 37 8.81 -14.04 -4.26
C GLU A 37 9.32 -13.60 -5.64
N ALA A 38 8.40 -13.24 -6.53
CA ALA A 38 8.75 -12.77 -7.86
C ALA A 38 9.72 -11.58 -7.72
N PRO A 39 10.79 -11.51 -8.53
CA PRO A 39 11.74 -10.42 -8.46
C PRO A 39 11.02 -9.10 -8.70
N LEU A 40 11.42 -8.07 -7.95
CA LEU A 40 10.88 -6.73 -8.08
C LEU A 40 11.23 -6.21 -9.48
N GLU A 41 10.21 -6.02 -10.33
CA GLU A 41 10.40 -5.40 -11.64
C GLU A 41 10.37 -3.87 -11.50
N GLY A 42 11.53 -3.22 -11.72
CA GLY A 42 11.68 -1.77 -11.71
C GLY A 42 12.52 -1.21 -10.56
N PRO A 43 12.53 0.12 -10.37
CA PRO A 43 13.25 0.80 -9.29
C PRO A 43 12.76 0.39 -7.89
N ALA A 44 13.63 0.41 -6.89
CA ALA A 44 13.23 0.18 -5.49
C ALA A 44 12.38 1.32 -4.91
N GLU A 45 12.48 2.51 -5.51
CA GLU A 45 11.70 3.70 -5.18
C GLU A 45 11.60 4.59 -6.43
N LEU A 46 10.53 5.36 -6.54
CA LEU A 46 10.39 6.49 -7.46
C LEU A 46 10.46 7.80 -6.67
N ARG A 47 11.02 8.84 -7.27
CA ARG A 47 11.20 10.16 -6.64
C ARG A 47 10.24 11.16 -7.26
N ILE A 48 9.65 12.03 -6.46
CA ILE A 48 8.72 13.06 -6.91
C ILE A 48 9.43 14.41 -6.96
N ALA A 49 9.83 14.83 -8.16
CA ALA A 49 10.53 16.08 -8.38
C ALA A 49 9.60 17.13 -8.97
N GLY A 50 9.33 18.21 -8.23
CA GLY A 50 8.49 19.31 -8.72
C GLY A 50 8.68 20.60 -7.94
N ASP A 51 7.68 21.46 -8.05
CA ASP A 51 7.63 22.78 -7.41
C ASP A 51 7.86 22.73 -5.90
N GLN A 52 7.41 21.68 -5.22
CA GLN A 52 7.52 21.50 -3.77
C GLN A 52 8.95 21.42 -3.23
N GLN A 53 9.93 21.11 -4.08
CA GLN A 53 11.34 20.99 -3.68
C GLN A 53 12.31 21.77 -4.59
N GLY A 54 11.79 22.46 -5.60
CA GLY A 54 12.59 23.29 -6.50
C GLY A 54 13.24 22.54 -7.67
N TRP A 55 12.56 21.51 -8.21
CA TRP A 55 12.99 20.79 -9.42
C TRP A 55 14.40 20.17 -9.33
N ASN A 56 14.76 19.65 -8.16
CA ASN A 56 15.99 18.89 -7.93
C ASN A 56 15.72 17.39 -7.68
N PRO A 57 15.80 16.51 -8.70
CA PRO A 57 15.59 15.07 -8.52
C PRO A 57 16.67 14.42 -7.65
N GLU A 58 17.83 15.06 -7.47
CA GLU A 58 18.93 14.60 -6.62
C GLU A 58 18.78 14.97 -5.14
N ALA A 59 17.75 15.75 -4.78
CA ALA A 59 17.55 16.20 -3.40
C ALA A 59 17.50 15.02 -2.41
N GLU A 60 18.17 15.18 -1.27
CA GLU A 60 18.15 14.18 -0.18
C GLU A 60 16.77 14.07 0.46
N VAL A 61 16.14 15.23 0.69
CA VAL A 61 14.78 15.36 1.20
C VAL A 61 13.84 15.49 0.00
N ILE A 62 13.22 14.37 -0.39
CA ILE A 62 12.33 14.28 -1.55
C ILE A 62 11.22 13.27 -1.29
N GLY A 63 10.00 13.60 -1.72
CA GLY A 63 8.87 12.67 -1.68
C GLY A 63 9.11 11.45 -2.58
N LYS A 64 8.67 10.28 -2.13
CA LYS A 64 8.92 9.01 -2.80
C LYS A 64 7.68 8.16 -2.92
N LEU A 65 7.65 7.32 -3.95
CA LEU A 65 6.70 6.21 -4.09
C LEU A 65 7.48 4.91 -4.03
N TYR A 66 6.85 3.87 -3.48
CA TYR A 66 7.46 2.56 -3.32
C TYR A 66 6.64 1.50 -4.04
N PRO A 67 7.29 0.42 -4.52
CA PRO A 67 6.61 -0.71 -5.11
C PRO A 67 5.53 -1.26 -4.18
N VAL A 68 4.32 -1.48 -4.71
CA VAL A 68 3.20 -2.10 -3.99
C VAL A 68 2.64 -3.26 -4.80
N LYS A 69 2.01 -4.21 -4.10
CA LYS A 69 1.29 -5.30 -4.75
C LYS A 69 -0.01 -4.79 -5.37
N ASN A 70 -0.36 -5.30 -6.53
CA ASN A 70 -1.69 -5.12 -7.12
C ASN A 70 -2.75 -5.89 -6.31
N ASP A 71 -4.01 -5.81 -6.74
CA ASP A 71 -5.13 -6.50 -6.08
C ASP A 71 -5.01 -8.04 -6.10
N GLU A 72 -4.18 -8.58 -6.99
CA GLU A 72 -3.87 -10.02 -7.12
C GLU A 72 -2.68 -10.44 -6.24
N GLY A 73 -2.04 -9.50 -5.53
CA GLY A 73 -0.91 -9.74 -4.66
C GLY A 73 0.45 -9.77 -5.37
N GLU A 74 0.51 -9.30 -6.61
CA GLU A 74 1.69 -9.36 -7.48
C GLU A 74 2.41 -8.01 -7.60
N MET A 75 3.73 -8.05 -7.75
CA MET A 75 4.55 -6.87 -8.04
C MET A 75 4.46 -6.52 -9.53
N ALA A 76 3.36 -5.90 -9.96
CA ALA A 76 3.04 -5.66 -11.37
C ALA A 76 3.42 -4.25 -11.89
N GLY A 77 4.39 -3.60 -11.23
CA GLY A 77 4.82 -2.24 -11.57
C GLY A 77 3.98 -1.14 -10.91
N ASP A 78 3.15 -1.46 -9.93
CA ASP A 78 2.43 -0.50 -9.11
C ASP A 78 3.34 0.13 -8.07
N TYR A 79 3.22 1.44 -7.90
CA TYR A 79 3.91 2.22 -6.88
C TYR A 79 2.90 3.12 -6.17
N ALA A 80 3.10 3.31 -4.87
CA ALA A 80 2.32 4.26 -4.11
C ALA A 80 3.14 4.91 -2.99
N GLY A 81 2.67 6.06 -2.51
CA GLY A 81 3.29 6.76 -1.39
C GLY A 81 2.57 8.07 -1.06
N TYR A 82 2.82 8.57 0.15
CA TYR A 82 2.32 9.87 0.57
C TYR A 82 3.36 10.96 0.31
N VAL A 83 2.95 11.99 -0.42
CA VAL A 83 3.85 13.08 -0.79
C VAL A 83 3.11 14.41 -0.76
N TYR A 84 3.82 15.47 -0.36
CA TYR A 84 3.32 16.82 -0.59
C TYR A 84 3.53 17.20 -2.05
N LEU A 85 2.47 17.66 -2.71
CA LEU A 85 2.51 18.21 -4.05
C LEU A 85 2.08 19.67 -3.99
N ASN A 86 2.74 20.50 -4.79
CA ASN A 86 2.35 21.91 -4.93
C ASN A 86 1.48 22.11 -6.17
N SER A 87 2.08 22.26 -7.36
CA SER A 87 1.31 22.40 -8.61
C SER A 87 1.78 21.44 -9.70
N GLN A 88 3.07 21.48 -10.03
CA GLN A 88 3.66 20.68 -11.10
C GLN A 88 4.77 19.79 -10.58
N PHE A 89 4.89 18.59 -11.15
CA PHE A 89 5.92 17.63 -10.79
C PHE A 89 6.18 16.63 -11.93
N LYS A 90 7.24 15.83 -11.76
CA LYS A 90 7.54 14.62 -12.50
C LYS A 90 7.85 13.48 -11.54
N ILE A 91 7.67 12.26 -12.02
CA ILE A 91 8.05 11.04 -11.31
C ILE A 91 9.37 10.56 -11.92
N CYS A 92 10.40 10.38 -11.10
CA CYS A 92 11.74 10.03 -11.57
C CYS A 92 12.12 8.62 -11.09
N PRO A 93 12.59 7.72 -11.97
CA PRO A 93 12.99 6.36 -11.58
C PRO A 93 14.35 6.31 -10.86
N ASN A 94 15.06 7.44 -10.78
CA ASN A 94 16.35 7.58 -10.14
C ASN A 94 16.59 9.05 -9.74
N ALA A 95 17.72 9.33 -9.10
CA ALA A 95 18.17 10.67 -8.75
C ALA A 95 18.68 11.46 -9.97
N SER A 96 17.89 11.52 -11.04
CA SER A 96 18.16 12.32 -12.24
C SER A 96 16.88 12.46 -13.08
N TRP A 97 16.98 13.20 -14.19
CA TRP A 97 15.89 13.32 -15.17
C TRP A 97 15.83 12.15 -16.16
N ASP A 98 16.81 11.26 -16.18
CA ASP A 98 16.86 10.13 -17.10
C ASP A 98 15.71 9.15 -16.81
N GLY A 99 14.87 8.93 -17.82
CA GLY A 99 13.66 8.11 -17.70
C GLY A 99 12.53 8.74 -16.88
N ALA A 100 12.57 10.05 -16.57
CA ALA A 100 11.51 10.70 -15.82
C ALA A 100 10.16 10.67 -16.58
N TYR A 101 9.10 10.33 -15.86
CA TYR A 101 7.74 10.30 -16.36
C TYR A 101 7.11 11.68 -16.31
N GLY A 102 6.38 12.02 -17.37
CA GLY A 102 5.62 13.26 -17.51
C GLY A 102 4.44 13.06 -18.46
N VAL A 103 4.01 14.11 -19.14
CA VAL A 103 2.94 14.04 -20.15
C VAL A 103 3.43 14.63 -21.47
N GLY A 104 3.04 14.00 -22.57
CA GLY A 104 3.13 14.57 -23.91
C GLY A 104 1.84 15.30 -24.29
N ASP A 105 1.82 15.91 -25.47
CA ASP A 105 0.66 16.69 -25.95
C ASP A 105 -0.63 15.85 -26.08
N ASP A 106 -0.49 14.55 -26.39
CA ASP A 106 -1.60 13.62 -26.60
C ASP A 106 -1.79 12.63 -25.42
N THR A 107 -1.13 12.85 -24.28
CA THR A 107 -1.26 11.95 -23.12
C THR A 107 -2.64 12.12 -22.45
N PRO A 108 -3.46 11.05 -22.33
CA PRO A 108 -4.76 11.14 -21.67
C PRO A 108 -4.66 11.52 -20.19
N ALA A 109 -5.74 12.09 -19.65
CA ALA A 109 -5.84 12.33 -18.21
C ALA A 109 -5.70 11.03 -17.41
N GLY A 110 -4.94 11.07 -16.31
CA GLY A 110 -4.60 9.89 -15.51
C GLY A 110 -3.56 8.97 -16.16
N SER A 111 -2.99 9.35 -17.31
CA SER A 111 -1.86 8.68 -17.94
C SER A 111 -0.59 9.51 -17.84
N MET A 112 0.54 8.84 -18.02
CA MET A 112 1.87 9.42 -18.13
C MET A 112 2.60 8.81 -19.32
N THR A 113 3.80 9.28 -19.61
CA THR A 113 4.69 8.72 -20.62
C THR A 113 6.14 8.97 -20.25
N VAL A 114 7.06 8.33 -20.97
CA VAL A 114 8.52 8.49 -20.81
C VAL A 114 9.13 8.92 -22.14
N GLY A 115 10.07 9.86 -22.09
CA GLY A 115 10.72 10.42 -23.26
C GLY A 115 11.34 11.79 -22.99
N ASP A 116 11.97 12.35 -24.01
CA ASP A 116 12.62 13.65 -23.92
C ASP A 116 11.60 14.79 -24.04
N GLY A 117 11.84 15.88 -23.31
CA GLY A 117 11.07 17.13 -23.46
C GLY A 117 9.61 17.06 -23.02
N LEU A 118 9.22 16.07 -22.20
CA LEU A 118 7.86 15.95 -21.68
C LEU A 118 7.45 17.14 -20.81
N ASN A 119 6.17 17.48 -20.87
CA ASN A 119 5.51 18.37 -19.92
C ASN A 119 5.35 17.69 -18.55
N ASN A 120 4.91 18.47 -17.57
CA ASN A 120 4.78 18.06 -16.18
C ASN A 120 3.42 17.43 -15.88
N LEU A 121 3.39 16.55 -14.88
CA LEU A 121 2.16 16.15 -14.21
C LEU A 121 1.68 17.32 -13.34
N THR A 122 0.37 17.43 -13.13
CA THR A 122 -0.24 18.57 -12.43
C THR A 122 -1.27 18.14 -11.40
N VAL A 123 -1.27 18.77 -10.24
CA VAL A 123 -2.41 18.81 -9.31
C VAL A 123 -3.02 20.21 -9.31
N SER A 124 -4.31 20.31 -8.95
CA SER A 124 -5.02 21.59 -8.99
C SER A 124 -4.72 22.50 -7.81
N GLU A 125 -4.39 21.93 -6.65
CA GLU A 125 -4.16 22.65 -5.40
C GLU A 125 -2.96 22.05 -4.67
N PRO A 126 -2.22 22.85 -3.89
CA PRO A 126 -1.15 22.33 -3.04
C PRO A 126 -1.75 21.53 -1.87
N GLY A 127 -1.10 20.41 -1.51
CA GLY A 127 -1.59 19.56 -0.44
C GLY A 127 -0.74 18.31 -0.21
N TYR A 128 -1.12 17.54 0.80
CA TYR A 128 -0.59 16.20 1.01
C TYR A 128 -1.44 15.19 0.24
N TYR A 129 -0.81 14.32 -0.53
CA TYR A 129 -1.47 13.42 -1.47
C TYR A 129 -1.04 11.99 -1.24
N TYR A 130 -1.98 11.05 -1.38
CA TYR A 130 -1.66 9.67 -1.69
C TYR A 130 -1.54 9.53 -3.20
N VAL A 131 -0.32 9.33 -3.69
CA VAL A 131 -0.04 9.20 -5.12
C VAL A 131 0.11 7.74 -5.46
N LYS A 132 -0.52 7.32 -6.56
CA LYS A 132 -0.36 5.99 -7.15
C LYS A 132 0.11 6.11 -8.58
N CYS A 133 0.95 5.20 -9.04
CA CYS A 133 1.21 5.03 -10.46
C CYS A 133 1.52 3.58 -10.82
N ASN A 134 1.28 3.22 -12.08
CA ASN A 134 1.77 1.98 -12.66
C ASN A 134 2.76 2.30 -13.77
N ILE A 135 4.01 1.83 -13.64
CA ILE A 135 5.09 2.16 -14.60
C ILE A 135 5.03 1.32 -15.88
N ASN A 136 4.28 0.22 -15.90
CA ASN A 136 4.07 -0.63 -17.07
C ASN A 136 2.88 -0.14 -17.91
N ASP A 137 1.77 0.16 -17.24
CA ASP A 137 0.55 0.68 -17.86
C ASP A 137 0.61 2.19 -18.12
N LEU A 138 1.61 2.87 -17.54
CA LEU A 138 1.84 4.31 -17.62
C LEU A 138 0.61 5.11 -17.17
N THR A 139 0.06 4.74 -16.02
CA THR A 139 -1.07 5.41 -15.37
C THR A 139 -0.68 6.01 -14.04
N TRP A 140 -1.38 7.05 -13.59
CA TRP A 140 -1.18 7.64 -12.28
C TRP A 140 -2.44 8.33 -11.75
N SER A 141 -2.52 8.47 -10.43
CA SER A 141 -3.53 9.26 -9.72
C SER A 141 -2.93 9.91 -8.48
N ALA A 142 -3.58 10.96 -7.99
CA ALA A 142 -3.22 11.64 -6.76
C ALA A 142 -4.49 12.06 -6.02
N ASP A 143 -4.70 11.49 -4.84
CA ASP A 143 -5.85 11.77 -3.99
C ASP A 143 -5.41 12.62 -2.80
N VAL A 144 -6.09 13.75 -2.56
CA VAL A 144 -5.78 14.62 -1.41
C VAL A 144 -6.07 13.87 -0.12
N VAL A 145 -5.16 13.98 0.84
CA VAL A 145 -5.31 13.45 2.19
C VAL A 145 -4.94 14.52 3.22
N ASN A 146 -5.74 14.64 4.26
CA ASN A 146 -5.43 15.40 5.48
C ASN A 146 -5.46 14.41 6.63
N PHE A 147 -4.35 14.21 7.34
CA PHE A 147 -4.34 13.30 8.48
C PHE A 147 -4.59 14.05 9.77
N GLY A 148 -5.42 13.47 10.63
CA GLY A 148 -5.66 13.92 11.99
C GLY A 148 -5.37 12.83 13.03
N VAL A 149 -5.17 13.25 14.27
CA VAL A 149 -5.19 12.38 15.44
C VAL A 149 -6.56 12.45 16.12
N ILE A 150 -7.14 11.30 16.42
CA ILE A 150 -8.43 11.15 17.08
C ILE A 150 -8.33 10.13 18.21
N GLY A 151 -9.18 10.22 19.24
CA GLY A 151 -9.38 9.13 20.19
C GLY A 151 -9.78 9.60 21.56
N SER A 152 -10.14 8.68 22.46
CA SER A 152 -10.63 9.02 23.81
C SER A 152 -9.67 9.91 24.62
N ALA A 153 -8.38 9.93 24.26
CA ALA A 153 -7.37 10.79 24.86
C ALA A 153 -7.30 12.22 24.29
N THR A 154 -7.89 12.49 23.12
CA THR A 154 -7.81 13.79 22.44
C THR A 154 -8.93 14.74 22.92
N PRO A 155 -8.79 16.08 22.72
CA PRO A 155 -9.82 17.05 23.09
C PRO A 155 -11.19 16.81 22.44
N GLY A 156 -11.18 16.39 21.16
CA GLY A 156 -12.38 16.06 20.38
C GLY A 156 -12.88 14.63 20.57
N GLN A 157 -12.20 13.83 21.40
CA GLN A 157 -12.49 12.42 21.62
C GLN A 157 -12.63 11.63 20.30
N TRP A 158 -13.75 10.94 20.11
CA TRP A 158 -14.06 10.21 18.87
C TRP A 158 -15.00 11.00 17.94
N ASP A 159 -15.27 12.27 18.25
CA ASP A 159 -16.19 13.13 17.49
C ASP A 159 -15.44 14.04 16.50
N GLU A 160 -14.23 14.49 16.83
CA GLU A 160 -13.45 15.45 16.05
C GLU A 160 -11.95 15.15 16.11
N ASP A 161 -11.27 15.29 14.97
CA ASP A 161 -9.83 15.10 14.86
C ASP A 161 -9.08 16.36 15.25
N THR A 162 -7.82 16.19 15.61
CA THR A 162 -6.86 17.29 15.60
C THR A 162 -5.91 17.11 14.44
N ASP A 163 -5.97 18.01 13.46
CA ASP A 163 -5.17 17.95 12.23
C ASP A 163 -3.66 17.91 12.52
N LEU A 164 -2.97 17.05 11.78
CA LEU A 164 -1.53 17.04 11.66
C LEU A 164 -1.08 18.00 10.56
N VAL A 165 0.06 18.66 10.78
CA VAL A 165 0.65 19.60 9.84
C VAL A 165 1.90 18.98 9.21
N TYR A 166 1.96 18.97 7.88
CA TYR A 166 3.12 18.50 7.15
C TYR A 166 4.31 19.46 7.28
N ASP A 167 5.50 18.92 7.51
CA ASP A 167 6.77 19.62 7.57
C ASP A 167 7.64 19.21 6.37
N GLU A 168 7.86 20.15 5.45
CA GLU A 168 8.64 19.90 4.23
C GLU A 168 10.13 19.66 4.48
N THR A 169 10.64 20.00 5.67
CA THR A 169 12.06 19.87 5.99
C THR A 169 12.47 18.44 6.30
N ASP A 170 11.54 17.63 6.82
CA ASP A 170 11.76 16.22 7.15
C ASP A 170 10.69 15.26 6.62
N LEU A 171 9.72 15.78 5.84
CA LEU A 171 8.64 15.04 5.18
C LEU A 171 7.63 14.40 6.15
N LYS A 172 7.53 14.90 7.39
CA LYS A 172 6.69 14.31 8.45
C LYS A 172 5.46 15.15 8.76
N LEU A 173 4.47 14.49 9.33
CA LEU A 173 3.24 15.10 9.84
C LEU A 173 3.37 15.32 11.35
N LYS A 174 3.02 16.51 11.85
CA LYS A 174 3.27 16.90 13.24
C LYS A 174 2.07 17.61 13.86
N VAL A 175 1.83 17.36 15.15
CA VAL A 175 0.87 18.13 15.95
C VAL A 175 1.35 18.21 17.40
N THR A 176 1.23 19.38 18.02
CA THR A 176 1.42 19.52 19.47
C THR A 176 0.05 19.51 20.14
N ILE A 177 -0.19 18.52 21.00
CA ILE A 177 -1.51 18.25 21.59
C ILE A 177 -1.36 17.85 23.07
N THR A 178 -2.35 18.24 23.88
CA THR A 178 -2.49 17.76 25.26
C THR A 178 -3.47 16.59 25.27
N LEU A 179 -3.01 15.46 25.79
CA LEU A 179 -3.76 14.22 25.90
C LEU A 179 -4.13 13.91 27.35
N THR A 180 -5.22 13.17 27.53
CA THR A 180 -5.52 12.45 28.78
C THR A 180 -5.08 10.99 28.67
N ASP A 181 -5.19 10.23 29.76
CA ASP A 181 -5.07 8.77 29.67
C ASP A 181 -6.20 8.23 28.77
N GLY A 182 -5.87 7.35 27.83
CA GLY A 182 -6.84 6.82 26.89
C GLY A 182 -6.18 6.23 25.65
N GLU A 183 -6.85 6.42 24.52
CA GLU A 183 -6.45 5.86 23.23
C GLU A 183 -6.43 6.93 22.15
N ILE A 184 -5.58 6.73 21.15
CA ILE A 184 -5.54 7.51 19.90
C ILE A 184 -5.51 6.61 18.66
N LYS A 185 -5.78 7.21 17.51
CA LYS A 185 -5.67 6.64 16.17
C LYS A 185 -5.37 7.78 15.18
N PHE A 186 -4.80 7.46 14.02
CA PHE A 186 -4.59 8.42 12.94
C PHE A 186 -5.48 8.09 11.77
N ARG A 187 -6.24 9.05 11.28
CA ARG A 187 -7.12 8.85 10.13
C ARG A 187 -7.04 10.02 9.15
N ALA A 188 -7.35 9.73 7.90
CA ALA A 188 -7.39 10.70 6.82
C ALA A 188 -8.80 11.27 6.67
N ASN A 189 -8.87 12.56 6.36
CA ASN A 189 -10.04 13.30 5.90
C ASN A 189 -11.22 13.28 6.88
N ASP A 190 -10.97 13.21 8.19
CA ASP A 190 -11.99 13.09 9.24
C ASP A 190 -12.94 11.88 9.05
N GLU A 191 -12.51 10.89 8.28
CA GLU A 191 -13.35 9.81 7.79
C GLU A 191 -12.86 8.44 8.30
N TRP A 192 -13.82 7.56 8.57
CA TRP A 192 -13.52 6.19 8.98
C TRP A 192 -13.35 5.29 7.76
N ASN A 193 -12.42 4.32 7.87
CA ASN A 193 -12.18 3.31 6.83
C ASN A 193 -11.75 3.90 5.47
N VAL A 194 -11.12 5.07 5.46
CA VAL A 194 -10.46 5.58 4.25
C VAL A 194 -9.37 4.58 3.86
N PRO A 195 -9.39 4.01 2.64
CA PRO A 195 -8.34 3.11 2.19
C PRO A 195 -7.00 3.85 2.21
N ASN A 196 -5.98 3.26 2.85
CA ASN A 196 -4.70 3.95 3.10
C ASN A 196 -4.92 5.30 3.81
N GLY A 197 -5.80 5.32 4.80
CA GLY A 197 -6.12 6.53 5.54
C GLY A 197 -6.65 6.22 6.94
N ASP A 198 -6.39 5.03 7.46
CA ASP A 198 -6.82 4.62 8.79
C ASP A 198 -5.71 3.78 9.42
N PHE A 199 -5.02 4.34 10.42
CA PHE A 199 -3.80 3.77 11.00
C PHE A 199 -3.89 3.68 12.51
N GLY A 200 -3.57 2.50 13.03
CA GLY A 200 -3.49 2.21 14.45
C GLY A 200 -2.15 1.60 14.83
N ALA A 201 -2.10 0.96 16.00
CA ALA A 201 -0.90 0.32 16.53
C ALA A 201 -0.39 -0.79 15.60
N GLY A 202 0.89 -0.68 15.21
CA GLY A 202 1.62 -1.73 14.52
C GLY A 202 2.06 -2.86 15.44
N GLU A 203 2.83 -3.82 14.88
CA GLU A 203 3.35 -4.96 15.64
C GLU A 203 4.38 -4.56 16.70
N GLU A 204 5.08 -3.46 16.46
CA GLU A 204 6.09 -2.89 17.35
C GLU A 204 5.67 -1.50 17.83
N GLU A 205 6.13 -1.11 19.02
CA GLU A 205 5.88 0.23 19.56
C GLU A 205 6.43 1.30 18.62
N GLY A 206 5.67 2.39 18.44
CA GLY A 206 6.01 3.44 17.47
C GLY A 206 5.77 3.07 16.02
N LYS A 207 5.32 1.85 15.68
CA LYS A 207 4.91 1.48 14.31
C LYS A 207 3.43 1.66 14.09
N LEU A 208 3.08 1.95 12.85
CA LEU A 208 1.69 2.08 12.40
C LEU A 208 1.32 0.94 11.46
N ALA A 209 0.09 0.45 11.59
CA ALA A 209 -0.48 -0.52 10.67
C ALA A 209 -1.86 -0.06 10.18
N ALA A 210 -2.12 -0.30 8.90
CA ALA A 210 -3.39 0.05 8.26
C ALA A 210 -4.55 -0.77 8.85
N GLY A 211 -5.65 -0.11 9.19
CA GLY A 211 -6.83 -0.74 9.77
C GLY A 211 -6.61 -1.38 11.15
N ALA A 212 -5.48 -1.11 11.80
CA ALA A 212 -5.15 -1.69 13.09
C ALA A 212 -5.93 -1.05 14.25
N GLY A 213 -5.81 -1.68 15.44
CA GLY A 213 -6.44 -1.23 16.67
C GLY A 213 -5.85 0.08 17.20
N ASN A 214 -6.53 0.67 18.19
CA ASN A 214 -6.12 1.95 18.77
C ASN A 214 -4.77 1.86 19.51
N ILE A 215 -4.11 3.01 19.65
CA ILE A 215 -2.84 3.18 20.36
C ILE A 215 -3.15 3.70 21.77
N ALA A 216 -2.71 2.99 22.81
CA ALA A 216 -2.88 3.45 24.19
C ALA A 216 -1.86 4.56 24.53
N VAL A 217 -2.31 5.61 25.20
CA VAL A 217 -1.47 6.77 25.58
C VAL A 217 -1.74 7.19 27.02
N SER A 218 -0.76 7.87 27.62
CA SER A 218 -0.88 8.47 28.94
C SER A 218 -1.03 9.98 28.86
N ALA A 219 -1.65 10.58 29.88
CA ALA A 219 -1.86 12.00 29.97
C ALA A 219 -0.54 12.78 29.90
N GLY A 220 -0.55 13.90 29.16
CA GLY A 220 0.63 14.73 28.96
C GLY A 220 0.47 15.64 27.75
N THR A 221 1.39 16.58 27.59
CA THR A 221 1.50 17.38 26.37
C THR A 221 2.63 16.81 25.53
N TYR A 222 2.34 16.47 24.29
CA TYR A 222 3.28 15.84 23.37
C TYR A 222 3.28 16.59 22.04
N GLN A 223 4.43 16.64 21.39
CA GLN A 223 4.49 16.72 19.95
C GLN A 223 4.42 15.30 19.42
N ILE A 224 3.35 15.01 18.68
CA ILE A 224 3.20 13.77 17.93
C ILE A 224 3.84 14.00 16.57
N VAL A 225 4.70 13.07 16.15
CA VAL A 225 5.36 13.06 14.84
C VAL A 225 4.98 11.78 14.14
N VAL A 226 4.40 11.87 12.95
CA VAL A 226 3.99 10.73 12.11
C VAL A 226 4.83 10.74 10.83
N ASP A 227 5.44 9.61 10.51
CA ASP A 227 6.24 9.42 9.30
C ASP A 227 5.56 8.42 8.36
N LEU A 228 5.05 8.95 7.25
CA LEU A 228 4.46 8.19 6.14
C LEU A 228 5.32 8.24 4.87
N SER A 229 6.55 8.76 4.97
CA SER A 229 7.44 9.01 3.82
C SER A 229 8.16 7.76 3.31
N THR A 230 8.06 6.65 4.06
CA THR A 230 8.58 5.32 3.72
C THR A 230 7.53 4.26 4.03
N PRO A 231 7.59 3.04 3.45
CA PRO A 231 6.57 2.01 3.67
C PRO A 231 6.46 1.51 5.12
N ASP A 232 7.48 1.79 5.94
CA ASP A 232 7.54 1.42 7.36
C ASP A 232 6.98 2.56 8.22
N TYR A 233 5.66 2.76 8.12
CA TYR A 233 4.95 3.86 8.76
C TYR A 233 5.14 3.84 10.28
N SER A 234 5.39 5.03 10.84
CA SER A 234 5.71 5.15 12.26
C SER A 234 5.16 6.42 12.89
N TYR A 235 5.12 6.43 14.21
CA TYR A 235 4.80 7.58 15.01
C TYR A 235 5.75 7.69 16.22
N GLU A 236 5.96 8.91 16.70
CA GLU A 236 6.74 9.22 17.89
C GLU A 236 5.99 10.24 18.76
N MET A 237 6.06 10.05 20.08
CA MET A 237 5.47 10.94 21.07
C MET A 237 6.58 11.67 21.84
N ILE A 238 6.80 12.95 21.56
CA ILE A 238 7.86 13.75 22.18
C ILE A 238 7.24 14.66 23.26
N ALA A 239 7.49 14.37 24.54
CA ALA A 239 7.01 15.20 25.64
C ALA A 239 7.48 16.66 25.52
N GLN A 240 6.59 17.60 25.84
CA GLN A 240 6.83 19.05 25.78
C GLN A 240 7.09 19.67 27.16
#